data_AF-A0A7C7G009-F1
#
_entry.id   AF-A0A7C7G009-F1
#
_cell.length_a   1.000
_cell.length_b   1.000
_cell.length_c   1.000
_cell.angle_alpha   90.00
_cell.angle_beta   90.00
_cell.angle_gamma   90.00
#
_symmetry.space_group_name_H-M   'P 1'
#
loop_
_entity.id
_entity.type
_entity.pdbx_description
1 polymer ?
#
loop_
_entity_poly.entity_id
_entity_poly.type
_entity_poly.pdbx_seq_one_letter_code
_entity_poly.pdbx_strand_id
1 'polypeptide(L)'
;MASAYTPLGVQLMVTGEKAGLWGGYTNTNLEILQQIAGGYTTQAVADGTTTALAVADGATGATIATSTIKMTGALTGASGLSVPDDITGMKYLVINATTGGETVTFKTAGGTGVAWATTDAKLLYHDGTNIVDSGLGIGDVTLTGTQTLTNKTLTAPKFASGGFIADAGGDENLVFTEVSTPVNELRITNAATGSGPI
;
A
#
# COMPACT_ATOMS: atom_id res chain seq x y z
N MET A 1 19.70 3.70 -36.66
CA MET A 1 19.08 2.45 -36.21
C MET A 1 17.79 2.81 -35.46
N ALA A 2 16.89 1.85 -35.19
CA ALA A 2 15.69 2.15 -34.41
C ALA A 2 16.10 2.50 -32.98
N SER A 3 15.45 3.49 -32.37
CA SER A 3 15.75 3.86 -30.98
C SER A 3 15.34 2.73 -30.03
N ALA A 4 16.16 2.50 -29.00
CA ALA A 4 15.86 1.55 -27.93
C ALA A 4 15.38 2.32 -26.69
N TYR A 5 14.47 1.72 -25.93
CA TYR A 5 13.87 2.32 -24.73
C TYR A 5 13.93 1.34 -23.57
N THR A 6 13.99 1.86 -22.35
CA THR A 6 13.72 1.05 -21.15
C THR A 6 12.21 0.76 -21.08
N PRO A 7 11.77 -0.22 -20.26
CA PRO A 7 10.33 -0.47 -20.04
C PRO A 7 9.56 0.76 -19.52
N LEU A 8 10.26 1.74 -18.94
CA LEU A 8 9.71 3.01 -18.46
C LEU A 8 9.81 4.14 -19.51
N GLY A 9 10.15 3.82 -20.75
CA GLY A 9 10.16 4.76 -21.87
C GLY A 9 11.38 5.68 -21.93
N VAL A 10 12.40 5.47 -21.08
CA VAL A 10 13.66 6.23 -21.15
C VAL A 10 14.41 5.81 -22.40
N GLN A 11 14.73 6.78 -23.27
CA GLN A 11 15.45 6.52 -24.50
C GLN A 11 16.92 6.21 -24.23
N LEU A 12 17.40 5.08 -24.76
CA LEU A 12 18.80 4.69 -24.70
C LEU A 12 19.56 5.33 -25.86
N MET A 13 20.52 6.18 -25.53
CA MET A 13 21.35 6.86 -26.53
C MET A 13 22.54 5.97 -26.90
N VAL A 14 22.78 5.81 -28.20
CA VAL A 14 23.95 5.08 -28.72
C VAL A 14 24.93 6.05 -29.37
N THR A 15 26.22 5.77 -29.24
CA THR A 15 27.30 6.55 -29.84
C THR A 15 27.06 6.75 -31.34
N GLY A 16 27.14 8.01 -31.79
CA GLY A 16 26.98 8.37 -33.19
C GLY A 16 25.53 8.52 -33.67
N GLU A 17 24.52 8.19 -32.86
CA GLU A 17 23.12 8.44 -33.21
C GLU A 17 22.62 9.82 -32.73
N LYS A 18 21.54 10.29 -33.38
CA LYS A 18 20.76 11.48 -32.96
C LYS A 18 21.58 12.77 -32.83
N ALA A 19 22.60 12.94 -33.67
CA ALA A 19 23.43 14.15 -33.70
C ALA A 19 22.56 15.41 -33.83
N GLY A 20 22.82 16.43 -33.00
CA GLY A 20 22.04 17.67 -32.95
C GLY A 20 20.70 17.58 -32.20
N LEU A 21 20.26 16.39 -31.79
CA LEU A 21 18.99 16.18 -31.07
C LEU A 21 19.17 15.75 -29.60
N TRP A 22 20.41 15.50 -29.17
CA TRP A 22 20.74 15.06 -27.81
C TRP A 22 20.12 15.94 -26.73
N GLY A 23 20.16 17.27 -26.88
CA GLY A 23 19.60 18.17 -25.86
C GLY A 23 18.12 17.91 -25.57
N GLY A 24 17.30 17.71 -26.61
CA GLY A 24 15.87 17.42 -26.44
C GLY A 24 15.62 16.05 -25.81
N TYR A 25 16.32 15.01 -26.27
CA TYR A 25 16.19 13.66 -25.73
C TYR A 25 16.70 13.55 -24.29
N THR A 26 17.81 14.22 -23.96
CA THR A 26 18.32 14.29 -22.59
C THR A 26 17.33 14.97 -21.68
N ASN A 27 16.76 16.12 -22.07
CA ASN A 27 15.74 16.79 -21.27
C ASN A 27 14.52 15.89 -21.04
N THR A 28 14.01 15.26 -22.10
CA THR A 28 12.88 14.33 -22.01
C THR A 28 13.18 13.16 -21.07
N ASN A 29 14.36 12.54 -21.18
CA ASN A 29 14.78 11.44 -20.30
C ASN A 29 14.90 11.90 -18.83
N LEU A 30 15.42 13.11 -18.59
CA LEU A 30 15.52 13.67 -17.24
C LEU A 30 14.13 13.97 -16.65
N GLU A 31 13.18 14.42 -17.47
CA GLU A 31 11.78 14.59 -17.07
C GLU A 31 11.10 13.26 -16.73
N ILE A 32 11.36 12.19 -17.51
CA ILE A 32 10.89 10.84 -17.20
C ILE A 32 11.48 10.36 -15.86
N LEU A 33 12.79 10.56 -15.64
CA LEU A 33 13.45 10.19 -14.38
C LEU A 33 12.92 10.97 -13.17
N GLN A 34 12.57 12.24 -13.35
CA GLN A 34 11.94 13.03 -12.29
C GLN A 34 10.58 12.46 -11.89
N GLN A 35 9.76 12.04 -12.86
CA GLN A 35 8.47 11.39 -12.59
C GLN A 35 8.64 10.09 -11.81
N ILE A 36 9.63 9.28 -12.21
CA ILE A 36 9.96 8.02 -11.53
C ILE A 36 10.43 8.26 -10.09
N ALA A 37 11.23 9.29 -9.86
CA ALA A 37 11.82 9.55 -8.56
C ALA A 37 10.82 10.13 -7.53
N GLY A 38 9.91 11.00 -7.96
CA GLY A 38 9.07 11.76 -7.02
C GLY A 38 7.76 12.29 -7.59
N GLY A 39 7.35 11.84 -8.77
CA GLY A 39 6.13 12.32 -9.39
C GLY A 39 4.87 11.98 -8.61
N TYR A 40 3.82 12.77 -8.84
CA TYR A 40 2.46 12.52 -8.37
C TYR A 40 1.49 12.69 -9.55
N THR A 41 0.53 11.78 -9.66
CA THR A 41 -0.53 11.88 -10.66
C THR A 41 -1.87 11.39 -10.13
N THR A 42 -2.95 11.85 -10.74
CA THR A 42 -4.30 11.34 -10.53
C THR A 42 -4.72 10.50 -11.72
N GLN A 43 -5.20 9.29 -11.48
CA GLN A 43 -5.72 8.41 -12.51
C GLN A 43 -7.17 8.06 -12.19
N ALA A 44 -8.08 8.42 -13.09
CA ALA A 44 -9.45 7.92 -13.02
C ALA A 44 -9.45 6.41 -13.32
N VAL A 45 -10.10 5.63 -12.46
CA VAL A 45 -10.36 4.22 -12.71
C VAL A 45 -11.73 4.05 -13.36
N ALA A 46 -11.82 3.14 -14.34
CA ALA A 46 -13.09 2.76 -14.93
C ALA A 46 -13.91 1.90 -13.97
N ASP A 47 -15.21 2.17 -13.88
CA ASP A 47 -16.13 1.42 -13.01
C ASP A 47 -16.32 -0.03 -13.48
N GLY A 48 -16.30 -0.97 -12.53
CA GLY A 48 -16.49 -2.41 -12.78
C GLY A 48 -15.40 -3.08 -13.63
N THR A 49 -14.24 -2.45 -13.81
CA THR A 49 -13.16 -3.02 -14.64
C THR A 49 -11.76 -2.53 -14.25
N THR A 50 -10.74 -3.22 -14.77
CA THR A 50 -9.32 -2.84 -14.62
C THR A 50 -8.84 -2.05 -15.83
N THR A 51 -8.32 -0.85 -15.62
CA THR A 51 -7.73 -0.03 -16.68
C THR A 51 -6.25 -0.38 -16.83
N ALA A 52 -5.85 -0.81 -18.03
CA ALA A 52 -4.44 -1.05 -18.33
C ALA A 52 -3.69 0.28 -18.53
N LEU A 53 -2.66 0.49 -17.73
CA LEU A 53 -1.72 1.59 -17.90
C LEU A 53 -0.65 1.20 -18.92
N ALA A 54 -0.14 2.19 -19.63
CA ALA A 54 0.91 2.01 -20.62
C ALA A 54 1.93 3.15 -20.54
N VAL A 55 3.12 2.88 -21.06
CA VAL A 55 4.14 3.89 -21.33
C VAL A 55 4.23 4.05 -22.84
N ALA A 56 4.34 5.29 -23.30
CA ALA A 56 4.74 5.58 -24.67
C ALA A 56 6.24 5.88 -24.69
N ASP A 57 6.95 5.24 -25.60
CA ASP A 57 8.40 5.39 -25.75
C ASP A 57 8.81 6.84 -25.97
N GLY A 58 9.68 7.36 -25.10
CA GLY A 58 10.18 8.73 -25.19
C GLY A 58 9.13 9.80 -24.90
N ALA A 59 8.02 9.46 -24.25
CA ALA A 59 7.01 10.43 -23.81
C ALA A 59 7.04 10.64 -22.29
N THR A 60 6.73 11.86 -21.86
CA THR A 60 6.50 12.20 -20.46
C THR A 60 5.02 12.03 -20.09
N GLY A 61 4.71 12.03 -18.79
CA GLY A 61 3.35 11.99 -18.28
C GLY A 61 2.72 10.60 -18.19
N ALA A 62 3.50 9.52 -18.38
CA ALA A 62 2.98 8.17 -18.20
C ALA A 62 2.62 7.96 -16.72
N THR A 63 1.34 7.67 -16.45
CA THR A 63 0.84 7.41 -15.08
C THR A 63 1.69 6.36 -14.36
N ILE A 64 2.08 5.31 -15.07
CA ILE A 64 2.86 4.21 -14.50
C ILE A 64 4.34 4.55 -14.25
N ALA A 65 4.87 5.59 -14.89
CA ALA A 65 6.22 6.08 -14.61
C ALA A 65 6.26 7.03 -13.40
N THR A 66 5.16 7.14 -12.65
CA THR A 66 5.01 8.06 -11.52
C THR A 66 5.06 7.30 -10.19
N SER A 67 5.87 7.75 -9.24
CA SER A 67 6.02 7.06 -7.93
C SER A 67 4.79 7.14 -7.03
N THR A 68 3.93 8.14 -7.20
CA THR A 68 2.66 8.26 -6.47
C THR A 68 1.46 8.37 -7.41
N ILE A 69 0.48 7.47 -7.25
CA ILE A 69 -0.73 7.44 -8.07
C ILE A 69 -1.96 7.54 -7.16
N LYS A 70 -2.80 8.56 -7.39
CA LYS A 70 -4.10 8.69 -6.74
C LYS A 70 -5.20 8.18 -7.66
N MET A 71 -5.77 7.03 -7.32
CA MET A 71 -6.92 6.44 -8.00
C MET A 71 -8.18 7.24 -7.65
N THR A 72 -8.96 7.63 -8.65
CA THR A 72 -10.18 8.45 -8.49
C THR A 72 -11.33 7.87 -9.30
N GLY A 73 -12.56 8.21 -8.93
CA GLY A 73 -13.76 7.72 -9.61
C GLY A 73 -14.88 7.43 -8.61
N ALA A 74 -16.12 7.44 -9.09
CA ALA A 74 -17.27 6.95 -8.33
C ALA A 74 -17.60 5.54 -8.83
N LEU A 75 -17.42 4.55 -7.97
CA LEU A 75 -17.49 3.14 -8.31
C LEU A 75 -18.81 2.54 -7.83
N THR A 76 -19.30 1.58 -8.60
CA THR A 76 -20.43 0.71 -8.26
C THR A 76 -20.09 -0.77 -8.43
N GLY A 77 -18.89 -1.08 -8.94
CA GLY A 77 -18.32 -2.42 -8.93
C GLY A 77 -16.81 -2.41 -8.73
N ALA A 78 -16.25 -3.62 -8.57
CA ALA A 78 -14.81 -3.80 -8.39
C ALA A 78 -14.02 -3.27 -9.61
N SER A 79 -13.02 -2.45 -9.33
CA SER A 79 -12.23 -1.74 -10.35
C SER A 79 -10.74 -1.85 -10.09
N GLY A 80 -9.92 -1.34 -11.00
CA GLY A 80 -8.48 -1.34 -10.77
C GLY A 80 -7.63 -0.69 -11.83
N LEU A 81 -6.32 -0.71 -11.60
CA LEU A 81 -5.28 -0.41 -12.58
C LEU A 81 -4.38 -1.63 -12.76
N SER A 82 -3.96 -1.89 -13.99
CA SER A 82 -2.92 -2.87 -14.27
C SER A 82 -1.70 -2.23 -14.90
N VAL A 83 -0.53 -2.70 -14.50
CA VAL A 83 0.77 -2.26 -15.00
C VAL A 83 1.35 -3.32 -15.94
N PRO A 84 2.13 -2.95 -16.96
CA PRO A 84 2.86 -3.91 -17.80
C PRO A 84 3.78 -4.83 -16.98
N ASP A 85 3.87 -6.10 -17.36
CA ASP A 85 4.65 -7.12 -16.63
C ASP A 85 6.18 -6.87 -16.70
N ASP A 86 6.65 -6.10 -17.68
CA ASP A 86 8.07 -5.80 -17.90
C ASP A 86 8.58 -4.60 -17.08
N ILE A 87 7.70 -3.85 -16.39
CA ILE A 87 8.05 -2.77 -15.46
C ILE A 87 8.40 -3.34 -14.08
N THR A 88 9.52 -4.06 -14.03
CA THR A 88 9.99 -4.72 -12.80
C THR A 88 10.69 -3.76 -11.83
N GLY A 89 10.58 -4.02 -10.52
CA GLY A 89 11.32 -3.31 -9.47
C GLY A 89 10.81 -1.91 -9.10
N MET A 90 9.79 -1.39 -9.79
CA MET A 90 9.16 -0.11 -9.44
C MET A 90 8.45 -0.18 -8.08
N LYS A 91 8.43 0.97 -7.39
CA LYS A 91 7.74 1.17 -6.12
C LYS A 91 6.69 2.26 -6.29
N TYR A 92 5.51 2.05 -5.71
CA TYR A 92 4.38 2.94 -5.86
C TYR A 92 3.77 3.26 -4.50
N LEU A 93 3.51 4.53 -4.24
CA LEU A 93 2.50 4.94 -3.27
C LEU A 93 1.17 5.05 -4.01
N VAL A 94 0.26 4.11 -3.79
CA VAL A 94 -1.06 4.10 -4.45
C VAL A 94 -2.12 4.50 -3.45
N ILE A 95 -2.83 5.59 -3.75
CA ILE A 95 -3.88 6.16 -2.91
C ILE A 95 -5.23 5.83 -3.52
N ASN A 96 -6.07 5.10 -2.80
CA ASN A 96 -7.46 4.95 -3.20
C ASN A 96 -8.25 6.17 -2.74
N ALA A 97 -8.61 7.05 -3.66
CA ALA A 97 -9.51 8.17 -3.44
C ALA A 97 -10.81 8.04 -4.25
N THR A 98 -11.21 6.81 -4.54
CA THR A 98 -12.50 6.50 -5.13
C THR A 98 -13.62 6.64 -4.09
N THR A 99 -14.85 6.80 -4.57
CA THR A 99 -16.06 6.79 -3.75
C THR A 99 -16.93 5.59 -4.13
N GLY A 100 -17.85 5.18 -3.24
CA GLY A 100 -18.73 4.02 -3.46
C GLY A 100 -18.40 2.83 -2.56
N GLY A 101 -17.19 2.81 -1.96
CA GLY A 101 -16.78 1.75 -1.03
C GLY A 101 -16.41 0.43 -1.70
N GLU A 102 -16.23 0.44 -3.03
CA GLU A 102 -15.87 -0.72 -3.83
C GLU A 102 -14.39 -1.09 -3.69
N THR A 103 -14.09 -2.35 -3.95
CA THR A 103 -12.71 -2.84 -3.99
C THR A 103 -11.99 -2.28 -5.21
N VAL A 104 -10.82 -1.66 -4.99
CA VAL A 104 -9.86 -1.36 -6.05
C VAL A 104 -8.70 -2.35 -6.03
N THR A 105 -8.22 -2.73 -7.21
CA THR A 105 -7.05 -3.60 -7.38
C THR A 105 -5.94 -2.88 -8.13
N PHE A 106 -4.71 -2.97 -7.64
CA PHE A 106 -3.52 -2.55 -8.38
C PHE A 106 -2.66 -3.79 -8.64
N LYS A 107 -2.45 -4.14 -9.91
CA LYS A 107 -1.88 -5.43 -10.32
C LYS A 107 -0.93 -5.30 -11.51
N THR A 108 -0.17 -6.35 -11.79
CA THR A 108 0.46 -6.54 -13.10
C THR A 108 -0.57 -7.08 -14.09
N ALA A 109 -0.27 -7.09 -15.39
CA ALA A 109 -1.19 -7.60 -16.40
C ALA A 109 -1.48 -9.10 -16.18
N GLY A 110 -0.45 -9.89 -15.90
CA GLY A 110 -0.55 -11.33 -15.62
C GLY A 110 -0.84 -11.69 -14.15
N GLY A 111 -0.60 -10.78 -13.21
CA GLY A 111 -0.64 -11.07 -11.77
C GLY A 111 -2.00 -10.86 -11.10
N THR A 112 -2.06 -11.18 -9.80
CA THR A 112 -3.23 -10.94 -8.95
C THR A 112 -3.25 -9.55 -8.33
N GLY A 113 -2.07 -8.99 -8.07
CA GLY A 113 -1.87 -7.70 -7.40
C GLY A 113 -2.39 -7.64 -5.97
N VAL A 114 -2.67 -6.41 -5.55
CA VAL A 114 -3.16 -6.05 -4.21
C VAL A 114 -4.52 -5.39 -4.35
N ALA A 115 -5.49 -5.83 -3.55
CA ALA A 115 -6.86 -5.33 -3.53
C ALA A 115 -7.21 -4.70 -2.17
N TRP A 116 -7.89 -3.55 -2.19
CA TRP A 116 -8.38 -2.87 -0.97
C TRP A 116 -9.60 -2.01 -1.27
N ALA A 117 -10.52 -1.84 -0.31
CA ALA A 117 -11.83 -1.21 -0.53
C ALA A 117 -12.01 0.17 0.13
N THR A 118 -11.26 0.48 1.18
CA THR A 118 -11.36 1.75 1.89
C THR A 118 -10.48 2.83 1.25
N THR A 119 -10.80 4.10 1.54
CA THR A 119 -9.95 5.25 1.21
C THR A 119 -8.65 5.17 2.03
N ASP A 120 -7.71 4.38 1.54
CA ASP A 120 -6.43 4.09 2.15
C ASP A 120 -5.30 4.24 1.11
N ALA A 121 -4.08 4.41 1.59
CA ALA A 121 -2.88 4.43 0.79
C ALA A 121 -2.04 3.18 1.05
N LYS A 122 -1.53 2.57 -0.02
CA LYS A 122 -0.63 1.41 0.05
C LYS A 122 0.72 1.75 -0.53
N LEU A 123 1.79 1.33 0.15
CA LEU A 123 3.13 1.30 -0.43
C LEU A 123 3.32 -0.07 -1.08
N LEU A 124 3.28 -0.08 -2.40
CA LEU A 124 3.33 -1.27 -3.24
C LEU A 124 4.66 -1.34 -3.97
N TYR A 125 5.08 -2.54 -4.37
CA TYR A 125 6.24 -2.73 -5.22
C TYR A 125 6.03 -3.89 -6.19
N HIS A 126 6.69 -3.81 -7.34
CA HIS A 126 6.74 -4.89 -8.31
C HIS A 126 7.89 -5.85 -7.95
N ASP A 127 7.59 -7.09 -7.59
CA ASP A 127 8.58 -8.08 -7.14
C ASP A 127 9.33 -8.81 -8.28
N GLY A 128 8.91 -8.54 -9.52
CA GLY A 128 9.42 -9.16 -10.74
C GLY A 128 8.39 -10.05 -11.42
N THR A 129 7.30 -10.38 -10.73
CA THR A 129 6.16 -11.17 -11.24
C THR A 129 4.82 -10.49 -10.97
N ASN A 130 4.66 -9.88 -9.79
CA ASN A 130 3.40 -9.34 -9.32
C ASN A 130 3.59 -8.00 -8.58
N ILE A 131 2.48 -7.31 -8.34
CA ILE A 131 2.45 -6.23 -7.36
C ILE A 131 2.23 -6.83 -5.98
N VAL A 132 3.05 -6.39 -5.02
CA VAL A 132 3.03 -6.83 -3.63
C VAL A 132 2.91 -5.61 -2.71
N ASP A 133 2.17 -5.77 -1.61
CA ASP A 133 2.10 -4.78 -0.54
C ASP A 133 3.37 -4.89 0.31
N SER A 134 4.04 -3.77 0.57
CA SER A 134 5.21 -3.73 1.46
C SER A 134 4.89 -4.13 2.90
N GLY A 135 3.61 -4.09 3.32
CA GLY A 135 3.19 -4.38 4.68
C GLY A 135 3.67 -3.32 5.68
N LEU A 136 4.22 -2.20 5.21
CA LEU A 136 4.66 -1.08 6.04
C LEU A 136 3.43 -0.30 6.53
N GLY A 137 2.82 -0.78 7.61
CA GLY A 137 1.79 -0.06 8.36
C GLY A 137 2.41 0.90 9.37
N ILE A 138 1.91 2.14 9.43
CA ILE A 138 2.31 3.10 10.46
C ILE A 138 1.41 2.89 11.68
N GLY A 139 1.90 2.18 12.70
CA GLY A 139 1.39 2.29 14.08
C GLY A 139 0.06 1.59 14.41
N ASP A 140 -0.65 1.04 13.44
CA ASP A 140 -1.94 0.39 13.70
C ASP A 140 -1.79 -1.12 13.96
N VAL A 141 -2.27 -1.58 15.12
CA VAL A 141 -2.48 -3.00 15.41
C VAL A 141 -3.87 -3.40 14.90
N THR A 142 -4.04 -3.37 13.58
CA THR A 142 -5.32 -3.68 12.91
C THR A 142 -5.24 -4.94 12.06
N LEU A 143 -4.06 -5.57 11.96
CA LEU A 143 -3.91 -6.84 11.24
C LEU A 143 -4.73 -7.94 11.92
N THR A 144 -5.50 -8.68 11.11
CA THR A 144 -6.13 -9.93 11.54
C THR A 144 -5.02 -10.96 11.81
N GLY A 145 -4.80 -11.29 13.07
CA GLY A 145 -3.77 -12.25 13.49
C GLY A 145 -3.22 -11.98 14.89
N THR A 146 -2.37 -12.88 15.37
CA THR A 146 -1.67 -12.71 16.66
C THR A 146 -0.59 -11.67 16.52
N GLN A 147 -0.63 -10.64 17.36
CA GLN A 147 0.37 -9.58 17.41
C GLN A 147 1.09 -9.60 18.76
N THR A 148 2.42 -9.55 18.76
CA THR A 148 3.23 -9.45 19.99
C THR A 148 3.54 -7.99 20.31
N LEU A 149 2.99 -7.47 21.41
CA LEU A 149 3.21 -6.09 21.86
C LEU A 149 4.28 -6.04 22.96
N THR A 150 5.55 -5.89 22.58
CA THR A 150 6.66 -5.78 23.55
C THR A 150 6.89 -4.34 24.00
N ASN A 151 6.99 -4.14 25.31
CA ASN A 151 7.34 -2.86 25.94
C ASN A 151 6.40 -1.71 25.55
N LYS A 152 5.09 -1.98 25.51
CA LYS A 152 4.03 -1.02 25.17
C LYS A 152 3.15 -0.71 26.37
N THR A 153 2.64 0.52 26.41
CA THR A 153 1.62 0.97 27.37
C THR A 153 0.26 1.00 26.68
N LEU A 154 -0.72 0.27 27.22
CA LEU A 154 -2.11 0.32 26.77
C LEU A 154 -2.86 1.38 27.60
N THR A 155 -3.22 2.51 27.00
CA THR A 155 -3.80 3.65 27.74
C THR A 155 -5.32 3.56 27.87
N ALA A 156 -6.00 2.90 26.93
CA ALA A 156 -7.44 2.69 26.96
C ALA A 156 -7.82 1.41 26.19
N PRO A 157 -7.34 0.23 26.61
CA PRO A 157 -7.73 -1.01 25.94
C PRO A 157 -9.24 -1.25 26.11
N LYS A 158 -9.91 -1.64 25.03
CA LYS A 158 -11.32 -2.09 25.04
C LYS A 158 -11.37 -3.54 24.57
N PHE A 159 -12.06 -4.38 25.32
CA PHE A 159 -12.34 -5.77 24.96
C PHE A 159 -13.80 -5.89 24.56
N ALA A 160 -14.10 -6.72 23.54
CA ALA A 160 -15.46 -7.06 23.18
C ALA A 160 -16.09 -7.99 24.23
N SER A 161 -17.42 -8.11 24.24
CA SER A 161 -18.10 -9.13 25.07
C SER A 161 -17.62 -10.53 24.68
N GLY A 162 -17.24 -11.34 25.68
CA GLY A 162 -16.59 -12.63 25.49
C GLY A 162 -15.09 -12.56 25.15
N GLY A 163 -14.51 -11.36 25.00
CA GLY A 163 -13.07 -11.19 24.86
C GLY A 163 -12.33 -11.53 26.16
N PHE A 164 -11.03 -11.87 26.07
CA PHE A 164 -10.28 -12.37 27.21
C PHE A 164 -8.78 -12.04 27.17
N ILE A 165 -8.12 -12.20 28.33
CA ILE A 165 -6.67 -12.35 28.46
C ILE A 165 -6.42 -13.84 28.71
N ALA A 166 -5.64 -14.49 27.85
CA ALA A 166 -5.27 -15.90 27.94
C ALA A 166 -3.79 -16.07 28.31
N ASP A 167 -3.42 -17.28 28.70
CA ASP A 167 -2.03 -17.69 28.82
C ASP A 167 -1.40 -18.06 27.45
N ALA A 168 -0.17 -18.61 27.47
CA ALA A 168 0.52 -19.01 26.25
C ALA A 168 -0.07 -20.28 25.59
N GLY A 169 -0.87 -21.08 26.31
CA GLY A 169 -1.59 -22.23 25.79
C GLY A 169 -2.93 -21.87 25.13
N GLY A 170 -3.44 -20.66 25.40
CA GLY A 170 -4.71 -20.17 24.90
C GLY A 170 -5.85 -20.32 25.90
N ASP A 171 -5.59 -20.83 27.11
CA ASP A 171 -6.59 -20.97 28.17
C ASP A 171 -6.89 -19.59 28.79
N GLU A 172 -8.17 -19.29 29.05
CA GLU A 172 -8.58 -17.97 29.51
C GLU A 172 -8.27 -17.72 30.99
N ASN A 173 -7.48 -16.67 31.27
CA ASN A 173 -7.21 -16.19 32.64
C ASN A 173 -8.23 -15.15 33.12
N LEU A 174 -8.70 -14.29 32.21
CA LEU A 174 -9.70 -13.26 32.51
C LEU A 174 -10.62 -13.06 31.31
N VAL A 175 -11.93 -13.22 31.51
CA VAL A 175 -12.96 -13.04 30.48
C VAL A 175 -13.80 -11.79 30.77
N PHE A 176 -14.05 -10.98 29.76
CA PHE A 176 -14.85 -9.76 29.85
C PHE A 176 -16.25 -10.01 29.27
N THR A 177 -17.30 -9.60 30.00
CA THR A 177 -18.69 -9.69 29.53
C THR A 177 -19.32 -8.31 29.57
N GLU A 178 -20.00 -7.93 28.50
CA GLU A 178 -20.72 -6.66 28.44
C GLU A 178 -22.00 -6.71 29.29
N VAL A 179 -22.22 -5.69 30.11
CA VAL A 179 -23.43 -5.50 30.90
C VAL A 179 -23.90 -4.05 30.74
N SER A 180 -25.20 -3.80 30.77
CA SER A 180 -25.80 -2.49 30.42
C SER A 180 -25.40 -1.35 31.36
N THR A 181 -25.10 -1.66 32.62
CA THR A 181 -24.58 -0.72 33.62
C THR A 181 -23.49 -1.42 34.43
N PRO A 182 -22.24 -1.49 33.93
CA PRO A 182 -21.17 -2.17 34.65
C PRO A 182 -20.89 -1.41 35.95
N VAL A 183 -20.97 -2.12 37.09
CA VAL A 183 -20.70 -1.57 38.44
C VAL A 183 -19.32 -2.00 38.96
N ASN A 184 -18.60 -2.86 38.23
CA ASN A 184 -17.39 -3.51 38.72
C ASN A 184 -16.12 -2.65 38.45
N GLU A 185 -15.28 -2.51 39.47
CA GLU A 185 -13.91 -1.98 39.41
C GLU A 185 -12.93 -3.14 39.66
N LEU A 186 -11.91 -3.33 38.80
CA LEU A 186 -10.78 -4.21 39.11
C LEU A 186 -9.49 -3.38 39.20
N ARG A 187 -8.98 -3.25 40.42
CA ARG A 187 -7.80 -2.45 40.79
C ARG A 187 -6.89 -3.29 41.66
N ILE A 188 -5.61 -3.48 41.29
CA ILE A 188 -4.65 -4.15 42.18
C ILE A 188 -3.32 -3.39 42.19
N THR A 189 -2.82 -3.11 43.40
CA THR A 189 -1.54 -2.46 43.66
C THR A 189 -0.93 -3.05 44.93
N ASN A 190 0.37 -3.35 44.88
CA ASN A 190 1.28 -3.22 46.02
C ASN A 190 2.73 -3.11 45.52
N ALA A 191 3.50 -2.26 46.19
CA ALA A 191 4.92 -2.04 46.01
C ALA A 191 5.75 -2.67 47.16
N ALA A 192 5.51 -3.93 47.54
CA ALA A 192 6.19 -4.58 48.66
C ALA A 192 7.45 -5.35 48.24
N THR A 193 8.48 -5.33 49.10
CA THR A 193 9.75 -6.07 48.96
C THR A 193 9.84 -7.34 49.85
N GLY A 194 8.72 -7.85 50.38
CA GLY A 194 8.67 -9.03 51.27
C GLY A 194 7.35 -9.84 51.19
N SER A 195 7.38 -11.07 51.72
CA SER A 195 6.43 -12.17 51.44
C SER A 195 4.97 -11.95 51.87
N GLY A 196 4.06 -12.02 50.89
CA GLY A 196 2.61 -12.22 51.05
C GLY A 196 1.86 -11.80 49.76
N PRO A 197 0.85 -12.53 49.28
CA PRO A 197 0.16 -12.18 48.04
C PRO A 197 -0.79 -10.99 48.30
N ILE A 198 -0.90 -10.12 47.29
CA ILE A 198 -1.52 -8.79 47.22
C ILE A 198 -0.87 -7.71 48.10
#